data_AF-A0A7J2U636-F1
#
_entry.id   AF-A0A7J2U636-F1
#
_cell.length_a   1.000
_cell.length_b   1.000
_cell.length_c   1.000
_cell.angle_alpha   90.00
_cell.angle_beta   90.00
_cell.angle_gamma   90.00
#
_symmetry.space_group_name_H-M   'P 1'
#
loop_
_entity.id
_entity.type
_entity.pdbx_description
1 polymer ?
#
loop_
_entity_poly.entity_id
_entity_poly.type
_entity_poly.pdbx_seq_one_letter_code
_entity_poly.pdbx_strand_id
1 'polypeptide(L)'
;MIRISGAAKQLSQLADDLLASGYVDLYLFLSIVFLILFTRLLGIPEAFSIALFSTTSMPAMYSFMYYYRKPAIGFFVKPKNHRIIEIRVAYKSLAAILTSFVTGFIVFAALSGSTDIIVYTLAFLVTSIMRIVLYLLLPVLARHVDVESPVIAMLTSLAIALTALAFLIAAIHIL
;
A
#
# COMPACT_ATOMS: atom_id res chain seq x y z
N MET A 1 -11.03 -40.75 -6.04
CA MET A 1 -9.58 -40.43 -6.03
C MET A 1 -9.38 -39.00 -6.54
N ILE A 2 -9.16 -38.08 -5.59
CA ILE A 2 -8.33 -36.85 -5.70
C ILE A 2 -8.77 -35.76 -6.71
N ARG A 3 -9.76 -34.95 -6.32
CA ARG A 3 -9.97 -33.57 -6.84
C ARG A 3 -9.26 -32.50 -5.97
N ILE A 4 -8.29 -32.94 -5.16
CA ILE A 4 -7.56 -32.14 -4.15
C ILE A 4 -6.50 -31.24 -4.82
N SER A 5 -6.04 -31.61 -6.01
CA SER A 5 -5.00 -30.88 -6.76
C SER A 5 -5.38 -29.42 -7.08
N GLY A 6 -6.65 -29.14 -7.40
CA GLY A 6 -7.10 -27.78 -7.71
C GLY A 6 -7.19 -26.87 -6.48
N ALA A 7 -7.67 -27.40 -5.36
CA ALA A 7 -7.77 -26.66 -4.10
C ALA A 7 -6.39 -26.37 -3.49
N ALA A 8 -5.46 -27.33 -3.56
CA ALA A 8 -4.09 -27.16 -3.09
C ALA A 8 -3.33 -26.10 -3.91
N LYS A 9 -3.49 -26.09 -5.23
CA LYS A 9 -2.87 -25.10 -6.12
C LYS A 9 -3.46 -23.69 -5.94
N GLN A 10 -4.75 -23.60 -5.61
CA GLN A 10 -5.38 -22.33 -5.26
C GLN A 10 -4.97 -21.83 -3.87
N LEU A 11 -4.77 -22.74 -2.90
CA LEU A 11 -4.25 -22.40 -1.58
C LEU A 11 -2.80 -21.93 -1.63
N SER A 12 -1.95 -22.55 -2.46
CA SER A 12 -0.58 -22.08 -2.66
C SER A 12 -0.55 -20.71 -3.33
N GLN A 13 -1.31 -20.51 -4.41
CA GLN A 13 -1.41 -19.19 -5.05
C GLN A 13 -1.96 -18.11 -4.11
N LEU A 14 -2.93 -18.46 -3.25
CA LEU A 14 -3.45 -17.53 -2.26
C LEU A 14 -2.40 -17.19 -1.20
N ALA A 15 -1.61 -18.17 -0.75
CA ALA A 15 -0.51 -17.94 0.18
C ALA A 15 0.58 -17.07 -0.46
N ASP A 16 0.92 -17.32 -1.72
CA ASP A 16 1.89 -16.54 -2.49
C ASP A 16 1.42 -15.08 -2.66
N ASP A 17 0.13 -14.86 -2.98
CA ASP A 17 -0.47 -13.53 -3.08
C ASP A 17 -0.53 -12.81 -1.71
N LEU A 18 -0.82 -13.55 -0.63
CA LEU A 18 -0.86 -13.01 0.74
C LEU A 18 0.53 -12.58 1.21
N LEU A 19 1.54 -13.44 0.97
CA LEU A 19 2.93 -13.16 1.28
C LEU A 19 3.44 -11.97 0.48
N ALA A 20 3.16 -11.94 -0.83
CA ALA A 20 3.50 -10.80 -1.68
C ALA A 20 2.89 -9.48 -1.16
N SER A 21 1.64 -9.51 -0.68
CA SER A 21 0.99 -8.32 -0.10
C SER A 21 1.64 -7.87 1.22
N GLY A 22 2.02 -8.81 2.10
CA GLY A 22 2.70 -8.52 3.35
C GLY A 22 4.09 -7.92 3.15
N TYR A 23 4.83 -8.40 2.16
CA TYR A 23 6.14 -7.82 1.80
C TYR A 23 6.00 -6.39 1.26
N VAL A 24 4.97 -6.09 0.45
CA VAL A 24 4.73 -4.71 -0.03
C VAL A 24 4.50 -3.75 1.14
N ASP A 25 3.68 -4.14 2.12
CA ASP A 25 3.37 -3.29 3.28
C ASP A 25 4.60 -3.07 4.17
N LEU A 26 5.42 -4.11 4.38
CA LEU A 26 6.68 -4.00 5.12
C LEU A 26 7.66 -3.04 4.43
N TYR A 27 7.86 -3.20 3.11
CA TYR A 27 8.76 -2.37 2.34
C TYR A 27 8.26 -0.92 2.29
N LEU A 28 6.95 -0.71 2.19
CA LEU A 28 6.32 0.62 2.21
C LEU A 28 6.53 1.29 3.57
N PHE A 29 6.26 0.57 4.66
CA PHE A 29 6.47 1.07 6.02
C PHE A 29 7.93 1.49 6.23
N LEU A 30 8.88 0.63 5.87
CA LEU A 30 10.30 0.93 6.01
C LEU A 30 10.72 2.12 5.15
N SER A 31 10.19 2.23 3.94
CA SER A 31 10.43 3.38 3.06
C SER A 31 9.89 4.68 3.67
N ILE A 32 8.71 4.65 4.30
CA ILE A 32 8.12 5.80 4.97
C ILE A 32 8.95 6.22 6.18
N VAL A 33 9.47 5.27 6.97
CA VAL A 33 10.38 5.56 8.09
C VAL A 33 11.65 6.25 7.60
N PHE A 34 12.28 5.76 6.53
CA PHE A 34 13.43 6.44 5.92
C PHE A 34 13.07 7.83 5.38
N LEU A 35 11.90 7.97 4.75
CA LEU A 35 11.45 9.27 4.26
C LEU A 35 11.23 10.27 5.40
N ILE A 36 10.64 9.84 6.53
CA ILE A 36 10.48 10.66 7.73
C ILE A 36 11.85 11.08 8.29
N LEU A 37 12.84 10.17 8.29
CA LEU A 37 14.21 10.51 8.68
C LEU A 37 14.76 11.63 7.80
N PHE A 38 14.63 11.51 6.48
CA PHE A 38 15.14 12.52 5.55
C PHE A 38 14.38 13.85 5.65
N THR A 39 13.06 13.83 5.79
CA THR A 39 12.27 15.06 5.91
C THR A 39 12.59 15.81 7.21
N ARG A 40 12.84 15.08 8.31
CA ARG A 40 13.36 15.63 9.57
C ARG A 40 14.75 16.26 9.40
N LEU A 41 15.66 15.59 8.69
CA LEU A 41 17.02 16.11 8.43
C LEU A 41 17.00 17.39 7.58
N LEU A 42 16.01 17.55 6.70
CA LEU A 42 15.81 18.75 5.89
C LEU A 42 15.04 19.87 6.61
N GLY A 43 14.61 19.65 7.85
CA GLY A 43 13.88 20.65 8.64
C GLY A 43 12.41 20.85 8.24
N ILE A 44 11.79 19.87 7.57
CA ILE A 44 10.37 19.91 7.21
C ILE A 44 9.51 19.81 8.50
N PRO A 45 8.37 20.52 8.60
CA PRO A 45 7.52 20.52 9.79
C PRO A 45 7.10 19.13 10.28
N GLU A 46 7.03 18.97 11.59
CA GLU A 46 6.67 17.70 12.25
C GLU A 46 5.27 17.20 11.83
N ALA A 47 4.34 18.11 11.55
CA ALA A 47 3.02 17.78 11.03
C ALA A 47 3.08 16.91 9.75
N PHE A 48 4.07 17.15 8.87
CA PHE A 48 4.25 16.33 7.66
C PHE A 48 4.74 14.92 7.99
N SER A 49 5.61 14.77 9.00
CA SER A 49 6.07 13.46 9.46
C SER A 49 4.93 12.65 10.08
N ILE A 50 4.07 13.31 10.87
CA ILE A 50 2.87 12.68 11.46
C ILE A 50 1.88 12.29 10.35
N ALA A 51 1.70 13.13 9.32
CA ALA A 51 0.88 12.82 8.17
C ALA A 51 1.41 11.61 7.37
N LEU A 52 2.72 11.53 7.12
CA LEU A 52 3.33 10.35 6.50
C LEU A 52 3.08 9.10 7.34
N PHE A 53 3.23 9.19 8.67
CA PHE A 53 2.99 8.05 9.54
C PHE A 53 1.52 7.64 9.57
N SER A 54 0.58 8.57 9.58
CA SER A 54 -0.85 8.23 9.60
C SER A 54 -1.31 7.48 8.34
N THR A 55 -0.65 7.69 7.20
CA THR A 55 -0.95 6.96 5.95
C THR A 55 -0.53 5.47 6.02
N THR A 56 0.38 5.09 6.93
CA THR A 56 0.80 3.70 7.13
C THR A 56 -0.28 2.81 7.77
N SER A 57 -1.38 3.37 8.25
CA SER A 57 -2.52 2.62 8.82
C SER A 57 -3.37 1.86 7.77
N MET A 58 -3.08 2.02 6.48
CA MET A 58 -3.76 1.35 5.37
C MET A 58 -3.77 -0.20 5.35
N PRO A 59 -2.77 -0.95 5.86
CA PRO A 59 -2.79 -2.42 5.86
C PRO A 59 -3.99 -2.98 6.62
N ALA A 60 -4.39 -2.35 7.73
CA ALA A 60 -5.57 -2.76 8.50
C ALA A 60 -6.88 -2.62 7.69
N MET A 61 -7.00 -1.54 6.91
CA MET A 61 -8.19 -1.30 6.08
C MET A 61 -8.26 -2.28 4.90
N TYR A 62 -7.12 -2.65 4.31
CA TYR A 62 -7.08 -3.62 3.21
C TYR A 62 -7.45 -5.03 3.70
N SER A 63 -6.99 -5.43 4.90
CA SER A 63 -7.44 -6.66 5.55
C SER A 63 -8.96 -6.63 5.80
N PHE A 64 -9.50 -5.53 6.35
CA PHE A 64 -10.94 -5.38 6.56
C PHE A 64 -11.74 -5.44 5.24
N MET A 65 -11.27 -4.83 4.16
CA MET A 65 -12.01 -4.77 2.90
C MET A 65 -11.90 -6.04 2.05
N TYR A 66 -10.80 -6.79 2.18
CA TYR A 66 -10.61 -8.08 1.51
C TYR A 66 -11.39 -9.20 2.22
N TYR A 67 -11.48 -9.17 3.56
CA TYR A 67 -12.22 -10.17 4.34
C TYR A 67 -13.75 -9.98 4.27
N TYR A 68 -14.28 -8.75 4.20
CA TYR A 68 -15.74 -8.52 4.16
C TYR A 68 -16.38 -8.67 2.77
N ARG A 69 -15.63 -9.10 1.74
CA ARG A 69 -16.18 -9.24 0.37
C ARG A 69 -15.73 -10.49 -0.37
N LYS A 70 -15.79 -11.66 0.27
CA LYS A 70 -16.32 -12.84 -0.43
C LYS A 70 -17.62 -13.27 0.25
N PRO A 71 -18.71 -13.45 -0.51
CA PRO A 71 -19.87 -14.12 0.03
C PRO A 71 -19.37 -15.46 0.56
N ALA A 72 -19.71 -15.76 1.81
CA ALA A 72 -19.80 -17.15 2.21
C ALA A 72 -20.62 -17.88 1.14
N ILE A 73 -20.45 -19.19 1.10
CA ILE A 73 -21.27 -20.16 0.36
C ILE A 73 -20.55 -20.67 -0.90
N GLY A 74 -20.55 -21.99 -1.01
CA GLY A 74 -20.33 -22.69 -2.27
C GLY A 74 -21.36 -22.28 -3.34
N PHE A 75 -21.53 -23.15 -4.33
CA PHE A 75 -22.35 -22.98 -5.54
C PHE A 75 -21.59 -22.45 -6.77
N PHE A 76 -20.95 -23.40 -7.47
CA PHE A 76 -21.42 -23.92 -8.77
C PHE A 76 -21.92 -22.97 -9.87
N VAL A 77 -21.60 -21.68 -9.90
CA VAL A 77 -21.95 -20.83 -11.05
C VAL A 77 -20.76 -19.96 -11.47
N LYS A 78 -20.10 -20.36 -12.57
CA LYS A 78 -19.18 -19.46 -13.30
C LYS A 78 -20.00 -18.27 -13.81
N PRO A 79 -19.71 -17.03 -13.42
CA PRO A 79 -20.43 -15.88 -13.94
C PRO A 79 -20.13 -15.74 -15.45
N LYS A 80 -21.21 -15.72 -16.25
CA LYS A 80 -21.19 -15.75 -17.72
C LYS A 80 -20.68 -14.46 -18.36
N ASN A 81 -20.41 -13.40 -17.59
CA ASN A 81 -20.13 -12.07 -18.13
C ASN A 81 -19.01 -11.36 -17.35
N HIS A 82 -17.81 -11.32 -17.94
CA HIS A 82 -16.60 -10.75 -17.32
C HIS A 82 -16.69 -9.22 -17.15
N ARG A 83 -17.38 -8.50 -18.05
CA ARG A 83 -17.50 -7.03 -18.04
C ARG A 83 -18.22 -6.45 -16.81
N ILE A 84 -19.21 -7.14 -16.25
CA ILE A 84 -19.99 -6.64 -15.09
C ILE A 84 -19.17 -6.76 -13.79
N ILE A 85 -18.27 -7.74 -13.75
CA ILE A 85 -17.39 -7.98 -12.60
C ILE A 85 -16.33 -6.86 -12.54
N GLU A 86 -15.76 -6.49 -13.69
CA GLU A 86 -14.75 -5.42 -13.80
C GLU A 86 -15.26 -4.06 -13.28
N ILE A 87 -16.46 -3.63 -13.68
CA ILE A 87 -17.03 -2.35 -13.21
C ILE A 87 -17.27 -2.37 -11.70
N ARG A 88 -17.80 -3.46 -11.15
CA ARG A 88 -18.05 -3.60 -9.70
C ARG A 88 -16.74 -3.65 -8.90
N VAL A 89 -15.67 -4.18 -9.48
CA VAL A 89 -14.33 -4.19 -8.88
C VAL A 89 -13.71 -2.79 -8.89
N ALA A 90 -13.92 -2.01 -9.95
CA ALA A 90 -13.47 -0.61 -10.03
C ALA A 90 -14.15 0.31 -8.99
N TYR A 91 -15.46 0.17 -8.78
CA TYR A 91 -16.16 0.91 -7.71
C TYR A 91 -15.67 0.52 -6.30
N LYS A 92 -15.31 -0.76 -6.11
CA LYS A 92 -14.76 -1.26 -4.86
C LYS A 92 -13.39 -0.65 -4.56
N SER A 93 -12.50 -0.61 -5.54
CA SER A 93 -11.16 -0.05 -5.35
C SER A 93 -11.22 1.46 -5.08
N LEU A 94 -12.07 2.20 -5.78
CA LEU A 94 -12.30 3.63 -5.51
C LEU A 94 -12.83 3.85 -4.08
N ALA A 95 -13.80 3.06 -3.65
CA ALA A 95 -14.31 3.13 -2.27
C ALA A 95 -13.21 2.83 -1.25
N ALA A 96 -12.32 1.86 -1.53
CA ALA A 96 -11.17 1.53 -0.68
C ALA A 96 -10.20 2.70 -0.50
N ILE A 97 -9.87 3.36 -1.61
CA ILE A 97 -8.97 4.51 -1.62
C ILE A 97 -9.61 5.64 -0.81
N LEU A 98 -10.90 5.90 -1.01
CA LEU A 98 -11.60 6.96 -0.30
C LEU A 98 -11.71 6.69 1.21
N THR A 99 -12.05 5.45 1.62
CA THR A 99 -12.10 5.08 3.04
C THR A 99 -10.71 5.13 3.68
N SER A 100 -9.66 4.74 2.95
CA SER A 100 -8.28 4.85 3.44
C SER A 100 -7.83 6.31 3.61
N PHE A 101 -8.23 7.19 2.70
CA PHE A 101 -7.95 8.62 2.81
C PHE A 101 -8.62 9.22 4.04
N VAL A 102 -9.92 8.93 4.24
CA VAL A 102 -10.70 9.44 5.38
C VAL A 102 -10.14 8.93 6.71
N THR A 103 -9.82 7.64 6.80
CA THR A 103 -9.30 7.07 8.06
C THR A 103 -7.90 7.56 8.40
N GLY A 104 -6.99 7.64 7.42
CA GLY A 104 -5.67 8.24 7.66
C GLY A 104 -5.76 9.72 8.02
N PHE A 105 -6.77 10.45 7.50
CA PHE A 105 -7.01 11.85 7.87
C PHE A 105 -7.49 11.97 9.32
N ILE A 106 -8.40 11.10 9.75
CA ILE A 106 -8.85 11.05 11.15
C ILE A 106 -7.67 10.77 12.09
N VAL A 107 -6.79 9.82 11.73
CA VAL A 107 -5.58 9.52 12.52
C VAL A 107 -4.64 10.72 12.55
N PHE A 108 -4.45 11.41 11.43
CA PHE A 108 -3.64 12.63 11.36
C PHE A 108 -4.19 13.75 12.24
N ALA A 109 -5.51 14.00 12.16
CA ALA A 109 -6.17 15.02 12.96
C ALA A 109 -6.10 14.70 14.45
N ALA A 110 -6.22 13.41 14.82
CA ALA A 110 -6.09 12.96 16.20
C ALA A 110 -4.66 13.09 16.75
N LEU A 111 -3.63 12.82 15.94
CA LEU A 111 -2.23 12.84 16.37
C LEU A 111 -1.60 14.23 16.35
N SER A 112 -1.89 15.04 15.32
CA SER A 112 -1.27 16.37 15.19
C SER A 112 -2.10 17.49 15.83
N GLY A 113 -3.38 17.26 16.09
CA GLY A 113 -4.32 18.31 16.52
C GLY A 113 -4.62 19.36 15.44
N SER A 114 -4.06 19.21 14.23
CA SER A 114 -4.27 20.08 13.08
C SER A 114 -5.18 19.43 12.05
N THR A 115 -6.00 20.24 11.38
CA THR A 115 -6.89 19.82 10.29
C THR A 115 -6.37 20.24 8.92
N ASP A 116 -5.07 20.49 8.79
CA ASP A 116 -4.44 20.89 7.54
C ASP A 116 -4.53 19.77 6.49
N ILE A 117 -5.57 19.87 5.66
CA ILE A 117 -5.89 18.89 4.63
C ILE A 117 -4.87 18.90 3.50
N ILE A 118 -4.18 20.03 3.27
CA ILE A 118 -3.23 20.17 2.17
C ILE A 118 -1.99 19.32 2.49
N VAL A 119 -1.45 19.47 3.69
CA VAL A 119 -0.31 18.69 4.19
C VAL A 119 -0.60 17.20 4.17
N TYR A 120 -1.79 16.80 4.66
CA TYR A 120 -2.18 15.40 4.65
C TYR A 120 -2.35 14.84 3.22
N THR A 121 -2.97 15.60 2.32
CA THR A 121 -3.19 15.15 0.93
C THR A 121 -1.87 14.96 0.19
N LEU A 122 -0.89 15.85 0.40
CA LEU A 122 0.45 15.70 -0.17
C LEU A 122 1.15 14.44 0.36
N ALA A 123 1.11 14.21 1.68
CA ALA A 123 1.67 13.00 2.28
C ALA A 123 0.99 11.73 1.74
N PHE A 124 -0.34 11.72 1.64
CA PHE A 124 -1.10 10.61 1.08
C PHE A 124 -0.76 10.34 -0.39
N LEU A 125 -0.56 11.39 -1.19
CA LEU A 125 -0.21 11.26 -2.60
C LEU A 125 1.20 10.68 -2.76
N VAL A 126 2.18 11.15 -1.99
CA VAL A 126 3.56 10.63 -2.01
C VAL A 126 3.58 9.15 -1.63
N THR A 127 2.92 8.77 -0.54
CA THR A 127 2.86 7.36 -0.10
C THR A 127 2.09 6.47 -1.07
N SER A 128 1.05 6.99 -1.74
CA SER A 128 0.34 6.27 -2.81
C SER A 128 1.23 6.01 -4.02
N ILE A 129 2.06 6.97 -4.42
CA ILE A 129 3.06 6.78 -5.49
C ILE A 129 4.08 5.72 -5.07
N MET A 130 4.63 5.81 -3.86
CA MET A 130 5.58 4.81 -3.34
C MET A 130 4.98 3.40 -3.35
N ARG A 131 3.71 3.26 -2.97
CA ARG A 131 2.97 2.00 -3.01
C ARG A 131 2.86 1.44 -4.44
N ILE A 132 2.49 2.28 -5.41
CA ILE A 132 2.41 1.87 -6.82
C ILE A 132 3.79 1.42 -7.33
N VAL A 133 4.85 2.19 -7.02
CA VAL A 133 6.23 1.84 -7.40
C VAL A 133 6.63 0.49 -6.81
N LEU A 134 6.33 0.23 -5.53
CA LEU A 134 6.60 -1.04 -4.87
C LEU A 134 5.84 -2.21 -5.53
N TYR A 135 4.56 -2.04 -5.84
CA TYR A 135 3.77 -3.06 -6.52
C TYR A 135 4.33 -3.43 -7.90
N LEU A 136 4.94 -2.47 -8.61
CA LEU A 136 5.56 -2.72 -9.91
C LEU A 136 6.97 -3.31 -9.77
N LEU A 137 7.73 -2.89 -8.76
CA LEU A 137 9.14 -3.24 -8.61
C LEU A 137 9.35 -4.60 -7.92
N LEU A 138 8.56 -4.92 -6.89
CA LEU A 138 8.70 -6.16 -6.12
C LEU A 138 8.57 -7.43 -6.97
N PRO A 139 7.60 -7.58 -7.88
CA PRO A 139 7.50 -8.77 -8.75
C PRO A 139 8.68 -8.93 -9.71
N VAL A 140 9.31 -7.82 -10.12
CA VAL A 140 10.50 -7.82 -10.98
C VAL A 140 11.73 -8.21 -10.16
N LEU A 141 11.85 -7.66 -8.95
CA LEU A 141 12.96 -7.93 -8.06
C LEU A 141 12.95 -9.38 -7.55
N ALA A 142 11.77 -9.92 -7.25
CA ALA A 142 11.58 -11.31 -6.82
C ALA A 142 12.07 -12.35 -7.84
N ARG A 143 12.22 -11.98 -9.12
CA ARG A 143 12.78 -12.88 -10.14
C ARG A 143 14.31 -12.97 -10.11
N HIS A 144 14.97 -11.98 -9.54
CA HIS A 144 16.42 -11.83 -9.60
C HIS A 144 17.08 -11.96 -8.22
N VAL A 145 16.34 -11.64 -7.16
CA VAL A 145 16.87 -11.47 -5.81
C VAL A 145 15.86 -12.02 -4.80
N ASP A 146 16.38 -12.61 -3.72
CA ASP A 146 15.57 -13.09 -2.60
C ASP A 146 14.99 -11.92 -1.79
N VAL A 147 13.67 -11.73 -1.90
CA VAL A 147 12.93 -10.64 -1.26
C VAL A 147 12.78 -10.87 0.24
N GLU A 148 13.07 -12.07 0.74
CA GLU A 148 13.00 -12.36 2.18
C GLU A 148 14.22 -11.85 2.94
N SER A 149 15.30 -11.51 2.22
CA SER A 149 16.51 -11.01 2.85
C SER A 149 16.31 -9.59 3.41
N PRO A 150 16.55 -9.38 4.72
CA PRO A 150 16.35 -8.09 5.37
C PRO A 150 17.24 -6.99 4.79
N VAL A 151 18.43 -7.36 4.27
CA VAL A 151 19.36 -6.41 3.65
C VAL A 151 18.77 -5.84 2.36
N ILE A 152 18.11 -6.68 1.56
CA ILE A 152 17.49 -6.28 0.30
C ILE A 152 16.25 -5.43 0.57
N ALA A 153 15.47 -5.77 1.61
CA ALA A 153 14.37 -4.93 2.08
C ALA A 153 14.87 -3.52 2.47
N MET A 154 15.96 -3.43 3.23
CA MET A 154 16.52 -2.13 3.60
C MET A 154 17.00 -1.31 2.40
N LEU A 155 17.77 -1.91 1.48
CA LEU A 155 18.32 -1.19 0.33
C LEU A 155 17.24 -0.71 -0.64
N THR A 156 16.24 -1.54 -0.89
CA THR A 156 15.13 -1.20 -1.77
C THR A 156 14.25 -0.11 -1.16
N SER A 157 13.91 -0.23 0.13
CA SER A 157 13.17 0.80 0.85
C SER A 157 13.92 2.13 0.90
N LEU A 158 15.24 2.09 1.09
CA LEU A 158 16.10 3.27 1.05
C LEU A 158 16.07 3.92 -0.34
N ALA A 159 16.23 3.14 -1.40
CA ALA A 159 16.17 3.65 -2.77
C ALA A 159 14.81 4.30 -3.07
N ILE A 160 13.72 3.67 -2.64
CA ILE A 160 12.36 4.21 -2.83
C ILE A 160 12.18 5.49 -2.03
N ALA A 161 12.63 5.54 -0.78
CA ALA A 161 12.58 6.75 0.03
C ALA A 161 13.34 7.92 -0.63
N LEU A 162 14.52 7.66 -1.20
CA LEU A 162 15.29 8.67 -1.94
C LEU A 162 14.55 9.16 -3.21
N THR A 163 13.92 8.26 -3.95
CA THR A 163 13.11 8.66 -5.12
C THR A 163 11.90 9.50 -4.71
N ALA A 164 11.24 9.13 -3.61
CA ALA A 164 10.11 9.88 -3.06
C ALA A 164 10.55 11.27 -2.56
N LEU A 165 11.72 11.36 -1.94
CA LEU A 165 12.33 12.61 -1.52
C LEU A 165 12.63 13.52 -2.71
N ALA A 166 13.25 12.98 -3.77
CA ALA A 166 13.53 13.72 -5.00
C ALA A 166 12.24 14.23 -5.66
N PHE A 167 11.19 13.41 -5.68
CA PHE A 167 9.87 13.82 -6.15
C PHE A 167 9.28 14.95 -5.31
N LEU A 168 9.38 14.88 -3.99
CA LEU A 168 8.88 15.92 -3.08
C LEU A 168 9.62 17.25 -3.28
N ILE A 169 10.95 17.22 -3.42
CA ILE A 169 11.76 18.41 -3.67
C ILE A 169 11.38 19.02 -5.04
N ALA A 170 11.25 18.18 -6.08
CA ALA A 170 10.83 18.65 -7.40
C ALA A 170 9.43 19.28 -7.37
N ALA A 171 8.48 18.67 -6.65
CA ALA A 171 7.13 19.19 -6.50
C ALA A 171 7.11 20.54 -5.77
N ILE A 172 7.95 20.73 -4.74
CA ILE A 172 8.07 22.01 -4.03
C ILE A 172 8.69 23.09 -4.93
N HIS A 173 9.67 22.76 -5.77
CA HIS A 173 10.31 23.74 -6.65
C HIS A 173 9.45 24.20 -7.84
N ILE A 174 8.43 23.43 -8.22
CA ILE A 174 7.51 23.77 -9.31
C ILE A 174 6.36 24.68 -8.81
N LEU A 175 6.14 24.74 -7.51
CA LEU A 175 5.02 25.44 -6.85
C LEU A 175 5.45 26.79 -6.28
#